data_AF-A0A9P6DF77-F1
#
_entry.id   AF-A0A9P6DF77-F1
#
_cell.length_a   1.000
_cell.length_b   1.000
_cell.length_c   1.000
_cell.angle_alpha   90.00
_cell.angle_beta   90.00
_cell.angle_gamma   90.00
#
_symmetry.space_group_name_H-M   'P 1'
#
loop_
_entity.id
_entity.type
_entity.pdbx_description
1 polymer ?
#
loop_
_entity_poly.entity_id
_entity_poly.type
_entity_poly.pdbx_seq_one_letter_code
_entity_poly.pdbx_strand_id
1 'polypeptide(L)'
;PRIGFAHGEFMWADSGYALQPWCVVPFKKLLNQRPENKTFNYYLSRVRVKSEHTMGYLKGCFGSLQSLRQQISCPRDHKLAVNWITVCLILHNLIISIEGGIDELDPFYRE
;
A
#
# COMPACT_ATOMS: atom_id res chain seq x y z
N PRO A 1 -14.20 -7.67 13.94
CA PRO A 1 -14.29 -6.46 13.09
C PRO A 1 -14.81 -6.83 11.68
N ARG A 2 -15.95 -6.29 11.25
CA ARG A 2 -16.41 -6.46 9.87
C ARG A 2 -15.51 -5.60 8.99
N ILE A 3 -14.61 -6.26 8.28
CA ILE A 3 -13.73 -5.60 7.34
C ILE A 3 -14.56 -5.42 6.08
N GLY A 4 -14.55 -4.20 5.53
CA GLY A 4 -15.45 -3.76 4.45
C GLY A 4 -15.10 -4.33 3.08
N PHE A 5 -14.82 -5.63 3.00
CA PHE A 5 -14.62 -6.36 1.74
C PHE A 5 -15.94 -6.96 1.27
N ALA A 6 -16.26 -6.78 -0.01
CA ALA A 6 -17.34 -7.48 -0.67
C ALA A 6 -16.99 -8.96 -0.89
N HIS A 7 -17.98 -9.76 -1.31
CA HIS A 7 -17.76 -11.18 -1.56
C HIS A 7 -16.73 -11.39 -2.68
N GLY A 8 -15.65 -12.12 -2.37
CA GLY A 8 -14.55 -12.39 -3.31
C GLY A 8 -13.42 -11.35 -3.27
N GLU A 9 -13.55 -10.27 -2.50
CA GLU A 9 -12.48 -9.31 -2.31
C GLU A 9 -11.50 -9.78 -1.22
N PHE A 10 -10.23 -9.48 -1.42
CA PHE A 10 -9.17 -9.76 -0.48
C PHE A 10 -8.08 -8.69 -0.56
N MET A 11 -7.27 -8.61 0.49
CA MET A 11 -6.04 -7.83 0.49
C MET A 11 -4.81 -8.73 0.63
N TRP A 12 -3.72 -8.31 0.00
CA TRP A 12 -2.40 -8.83 0.32
C TRP A 12 -1.85 -8.17 1.58
N ALA A 13 -1.23 -8.96 2.44
CA ALA A 13 -0.68 -8.49 3.70
C ALA A 13 0.68 -9.11 4.00
N ASP A 14 1.38 -8.48 4.94
CA ASP A 14 2.69 -8.93 5.40
C ASP A 14 2.61 -10.23 6.19
N SER A 15 3.75 -10.91 6.31
CA SER A 15 3.89 -12.19 7.02
C SER A 15 3.56 -12.12 8.52
N GLY A 16 3.47 -10.91 9.08
CA GLY A 16 3.05 -10.66 10.46
C GLY A 16 1.54 -10.77 10.68
N TYR A 17 0.73 -10.74 9.61
CA TYR A 17 -0.71 -10.92 9.69
C TYR A 17 -1.10 -12.39 9.64
N ALA A 18 -2.26 -12.72 10.22
CA ALA A 18 -2.85 -14.05 10.09
C ALA A 18 -3.50 -14.22 8.72
N LEU A 19 -3.32 -15.39 8.11
CA LEU A 19 -4.06 -15.79 6.91
C LEU A 19 -5.56 -15.82 7.23
N GLN A 20 -6.38 -15.17 6.39
CA GLN A 20 -7.83 -15.11 6.50
C GLN A 20 -8.47 -15.21 5.11
N PRO A 21 -9.77 -15.53 4.98
CA PRO A 21 -10.46 -15.57 3.68
C PRO A 21 -10.35 -14.28 2.85
N TRP A 22 -10.14 -13.15 3.53
CA TRP A 22 -9.99 -11.81 2.95
C TRP A 22 -8.56 -11.24 3.11
N CYS A 23 -7.62 -11.99 3.68
CA CYS A 23 -6.24 -11.57 3.95
C CYS A 23 -5.24 -12.63 3.49
N VAL A 24 -4.58 -12.37 2.36
CA VAL A 24 -3.62 -13.28 1.75
C VAL A 24 -2.21 -12.86 2.16
N VAL A 25 -1.48 -13.78 2.79
CA VAL A 25 -0.12 -13.54 3.30
C VAL A 25 0.90 -14.44 2.61
N PRO A 26 2.19 -14.07 2.54
CA PRO A 26 3.23 -14.91 1.96
C PRO A 26 3.40 -16.23 2.71
N PHE A 27 3.82 -17.28 1.99
CA PHE A 27 4.17 -18.56 2.59
C PHE A 27 5.39 -18.42 3.51
N LYS A 28 5.28 -18.96 4.74
CA LYS A 28 6.38 -18.98 5.71
C LYS A 28 7.56 -19.85 5.23
N LYS A 29 8.75 -19.63 5.80
CA LYS A 29 10.04 -20.19 5.35
C LYS A 29 10.04 -21.69 5.05
N LEU A 30 9.35 -22.52 5.86
CA LEU A 30 9.28 -23.97 5.64
C LEU A 30 8.45 -24.35 4.40
N LEU A 31 7.36 -23.61 4.13
CA LEU A 31 6.49 -23.85 2.98
C LEU A 31 7.01 -23.15 1.71
N ASN A 32 7.81 -22.10 1.86
CA ASN A 32 8.43 -21.34 0.76
C ASN A 32 9.49 -22.14 -0.03
N GLN A 33 9.82 -23.36 0.40
CA GLN A 33 10.78 -24.22 -0.31
C GLN A 33 10.16 -24.91 -1.53
N ARG A 34 8.83 -24.98 -1.60
CA ARG A 34 8.14 -25.50 -2.79
C ARG A 34 8.27 -24.51 -3.94
N PRO A 35 8.57 -24.95 -5.18
CA PRO A 35 8.75 -24.05 -6.32
C PRO A 35 7.57 -23.10 -6.55
N GLU A 36 6.34 -23.61 -6.46
CA GLU A 36 5.10 -22.82 -6.63
C GLU A 36 4.97 -21.71 -5.59
N ASN A 37 5.21 -22.05 -4.31
CA ASN A 37 5.14 -21.09 -3.20
C ASN A 37 6.23 -20.02 -3.30
N LYS A 38 7.41 -20.40 -3.80
CA LYS A 38 8.50 -19.46 -4.07
C LYS A 38 8.14 -18.47 -5.17
N THR A 39 7.53 -18.96 -6.26
CA THR A 39 7.04 -18.12 -7.36
C THR A 39 5.95 -17.16 -6.87
N PHE A 40 4.98 -17.66 -6.09
CA PHE A 40 3.95 -16.81 -5.48
C PHE A 40 4.57 -15.71 -4.60
N ASN A 41 5.46 -16.08 -3.67
CA ASN A 41 6.12 -15.12 -2.79
C ASN A 41 6.99 -14.11 -3.56
N TYR A 42 7.62 -14.53 -4.66
CA TYR A 42 8.40 -13.64 -5.53
C TYR A 42 7.53 -12.53 -6.13
N TYR A 43 6.40 -12.87 -6.75
CA TYR A 43 5.50 -11.87 -7.33
C TYR A 43 4.84 -11.00 -6.26
N LEU A 44 4.44 -11.59 -5.13
CA LEU A 44 3.90 -10.85 -4.00
C LEU A 44 4.91 -9.82 -3.47
N SER A 45 6.18 -10.20 -3.37
CA SER A 45 7.27 -9.28 -2.99
C SER A 45 7.39 -8.12 -3.98
N ARG A 46 7.28 -8.36 -5.29
CA ARG A 46 7.35 -7.27 -6.29
C ARG A 46 6.20 -6.28 -6.15
N VAL A 47 4.98 -6.76 -5.93
CA VAL A 47 3.83 -5.88 -5.67
C VAL A 47 4.07 -5.04 -4.42
N ARG A 48 4.59 -5.66 -3.36
CA ARG A 48 4.91 -4.99 -2.10
C ARG A 48 5.96 -3.89 -2.29
N VAL A 49 7.05 -4.17 -3.00
CA VAL A 49 8.09 -3.17 -3.26
C VAL A 49 7.50 -1.95 -4.00
N LYS A 50 6.70 -2.17 -5.05
CA LYS A 50 6.03 -1.07 -5.75
C LYS A 50 5.12 -0.26 -4.81
N SER A 51 4.31 -0.93 -4.00
CA SER A 51 3.44 -0.26 -3.03
C SER A 51 4.23 0.55 -1.97
N GLU A 52 5.32 -0.01 -1.44
CA GLU A 52 6.17 0.67 -0.46
C GLU A 52 6.85 1.88 -1.08
N HIS A 53 7.32 1.75 -2.32
CA HIS A 53 7.96 2.83 -3.05
C HIS A 53 7.00 3.99 -3.33
N THR A 54 5.79 3.70 -3.84
CA THR A 54 4.72 4.70 -4.01
C THR A 54 4.40 5.43 -2.71
N MET A 55 4.29 4.70 -1.60
CA MET A 55 4.02 5.32 -0.29
C MET A 55 5.20 6.15 0.23
N GLY A 56 6.44 5.71 -0.03
CA GLY A 56 7.65 6.46 0.30
C GLY A 56 7.70 7.79 -0.43
N TYR A 57 7.45 7.77 -1.74
CA TYR A 57 7.38 8.98 -2.57
C TYR A 57 6.29 9.93 -2.13
N LEU A 58 5.07 9.41 -1.93
CA LEU A 58 3.95 10.22 -1.48
C LEU A 58 4.27 10.94 -0.16
N LYS A 59 4.95 10.26 0.79
CA LYS A 59 5.41 10.87 2.04
C LYS A 59 6.55 11.86 1.84
N GLY A 60 7.41 11.65 0.84
CA GLY A 60 8.47 12.59 0.45
C GLY A 60 7.93 13.87 -0.16
N CYS A 61 6.92 13.78 -1.04
CA CYS A 61 6.23 14.93 -1.62
C CYS A 61 5.38 15.67 -0.59
N PHE A 62 4.61 14.94 0.21
CA PHE A 62 3.74 15.50 1.23
C PHE A 62 4.33 15.21 2.61
N GLY A 63 5.24 16.07 3.07
CA GLY A 63 5.87 15.95 4.39
C GLY A 63 4.86 15.85 5.56
N SER A 64 3.63 16.32 5.38
CA SER A 64 2.52 16.12 6.32
C SER A 64 2.18 14.63 6.57
N LEU A 65 2.49 13.73 5.64
CA LEU A 65 2.29 12.28 5.74
C LEU A 65 3.49 11.53 6.34
N GLN A 66 4.70 12.10 6.29
CA GLN A 66 5.92 11.45 6.81
C GLN A 66 5.85 11.24 8.34
N SER A 67 5.12 12.10 9.03
CA SER A 67 4.85 12.00 10.46
C SER A 67 3.47 12.55 10.73
N LEU A 68 2.43 11.92 10.20
CA LEU A 68 1.05 12.34 10.45
C LEU A 68 0.79 12.30 11.97
N ARG A 69 0.90 13.46 12.65
CA ARG A 69 0.78 13.59 14.11
C ARG A 69 -0.66 13.67 14.58
N GLN A 70 -1.62 13.29 13.74
CA GLN A 70 -3.02 13.29 14.09
C GLN A 70 -3.24 12.21 15.15
N GLN A 71 -3.51 12.63 16.38
CA GLN A 71 -3.94 11.71 17.42
C GLN A 71 -5.34 11.21 17.07
N ILE A 72 -5.52 9.89 16.99
CA ILE A 72 -6.80 9.27 16.69
C ILE A 72 -7.40 8.79 18.01
N SER A 73 -8.23 9.64 18.63
CA SER A 73 -8.91 9.30 19.89
C SER A 73 -10.38 8.97 19.67
N CYS A 74 -10.96 9.48 18.58
CA CYS A 74 -12.36 9.25 18.25
C CYS A 74 -12.58 8.99 16.74
N PRO A 75 -13.74 8.48 16.33
CA PRO A 75 -14.06 8.23 14.92
C PRO A 75 -13.95 9.46 14.02
N ARG A 76 -14.17 10.67 14.57
CA ARG A 76 -14.00 11.93 13.86
C ARG A 76 -12.54 12.19 13.51
N ASP A 77 -11.62 11.96 14.45
CA ASP A 77 -10.17 12.12 14.21
C ASP A 77 -9.69 11.12 13.16
N HIS A 78 -10.19 9.89 13.22
CA HIS A 78 -9.91 8.87 12.20
C HIS A 78 -10.37 9.34 10.82
N LYS A 79 -11.61 9.86 10.72
CA LYS A 79 -12.13 10.40 9.46
C LYS A 79 -11.31 11.58 8.95
N LEU A 80 -10.83 12.45 9.85
CA LEU A 80 -9.96 13.57 9.48
C LEU A 80 -8.62 13.07 8.92
N ALA A 81 -7.99 12.08 9.57
CA ALA A 81 -6.76 11.46 9.08
C ALA A 81 -6.95 10.81 7.70
N VAL A 82 -8.04 10.07 7.51
CA VAL A 82 -8.39 9.46 6.21
C VAL A 82 -8.57 10.54 5.15
N ASN A 83 -9.39 11.56 5.41
CA ASN A 83 -9.62 12.67 4.47
C ASN A 83 -8.32 13.39 4.11
N TRP A 84 -7.42 13.59 5.08
CA TRP A 84 -6.12 14.21 4.83
C TRP A 84 -5.28 13.39 3.85
N ILE A 85 -5.19 12.08 4.08
CA ILE A 85 -4.51 11.15 3.17
C ILE A 85 -5.17 11.19 1.78
N THR A 86 -6.51 11.18 1.71
CA THR A 86 -7.25 11.24 0.45
C THR A 86 -6.96 12.53 -0.33
N VAL A 87 -6.90 13.68 0.35
CA VAL A 87 -6.56 14.95 -0.30
C VAL A 87 -5.14 14.92 -0.87
N CYS A 88 -4.16 14.39 -0.12
CA CYS A 88 -2.80 14.22 -0.64
C CYS A 88 -2.78 13.31 -1.88
N LEU A 89 -3.54 12.22 -1.90
CA LEU A 89 -3.66 11.34 -3.07
C LEU A 89 -4.29 12.05 -4.27
N ILE A 90 -5.37 12.82 -4.06
CA ILE A 90 -6.00 13.61 -5.13
C ILE A 90 -5.01 14.62 -5.70
N LEU A 91 -4.31 15.35 -4.83
CA LEU A 91 -3.32 16.35 -5.25
C LEU A 91 -2.17 15.70 -6.01
N HIS A 92 -1.67 14.55 -5.55
CA HIS A 92 -0.64 13.79 -6.24
C HIS A 92 -1.06 13.42 -7.67
N ASN A 93 -2.25 12.86 -7.84
CA ASN A 93 -2.78 12.49 -9.16
C ASN A 93 -2.99 13.72 -10.05
N LEU A 94 -3.43 14.84 -9.46
CA LEU A 94 -3.60 16.10 -10.18
C LEU A 94 -2.25 16.64 -10.69
N ILE A 95 -1.21 16.60 -9.86
CA ILE A 95 0.15 17.03 -10.23
C ILE A 95 0.66 16.17 -11.39
N ILE A 96 0.57 14.84 -11.28
CA ILE A 96 0.93 13.92 -12.37
C ILE A 96 0.19 14.27 -13.67
N SER A 97 -1.12 14.54 -13.58
CA SER A 97 -1.92 14.91 -14.75
C SER A 97 -1.50 16.24 -15.38
N ILE A 98 -1.07 17.22 -14.57
CA ILE A 98 -0.63 18.54 -15.04
C ILE A 98 0.76 18.46 -15.66
N GLU A 99 1.66 17.67 -15.07
CA GLU A 99 3.04 17.48 -15.54
C GLU A 99 3.13 16.63 -16.83
N GLY A 100 1.99 16.18 -17.37
CA GLY A 100 1.94 15.45 -18.63
C GLY A 100 2.10 13.93 -18.48
N GLY A 101 1.90 13.41 -17.28
CA GLY A 101 1.98 12.00 -16.96
C GLY A 101 3.20 11.64 -16.11
N ILE A 102 3.37 10.35 -15.92
CA ILE A 102 4.52 9.79 -15.25
C ILE A 102 5.68 9.73 -16.26
N ASP A 103 6.84 10.30 -15.92
CA ASP A 103 8.06 10.02 -16.66
C ASP A 103 8.46 8.55 -16.40
N GLU A 104 8.17 7.66 -17.34
CA GLU A 104 8.56 6.24 -17.26
C GLU A 104 10.09 6.05 -17.24
N LEU A 105 10.86 7.09 -17.60
CA LEU A 105 12.31 7.10 -17.48
C LEU A 105 12.78 7.55 -16.09
N ASP A 106 11.90 8.11 -15.26
CA ASP A 106 12.21 8.42 -13.87
C ASP A 106 12.66 7.11 -13.19
N PRO A 107 13.87 7.07 -12.62
CA PRO A 107 14.36 5.93 -11.86
C PRO A 107 13.36 5.42 -10.83
N PHE A 108 12.43 6.27 -10.38
CA PHE A 108 11.34 5.93 -9.50
C PHE A 108 10.37 4.86 -10.05
N TYR A 109 9.99 4.95 -11.32
CA TYR A 109 9.06 3.98 -11.95
C TYR A 109 9.77 2.78 -12.58
N ARG A 110 11.11 2.80 -12.58
CA ARG A 110 11.95 1.76 -13.18
C ARG A 110 12.20 0.60 -12.21
N GLU A 111 11.22 -0.31 -12.08
CA GLU A 111 11.35 -1.64 -11.43
C GLU A 111 10.54 -2.78 -12.08
#